data_AF-A0AA51U0F4-F1
#
_entry.id   AF-A0AA51U0F4-F1
#
_cell.length_a   1.000
_cell.length_b   1.000
_cell.length_c   1.000
_cell.angle_alpha   90.00
_cell.angle_beta   90.00
_cell.angle_gamma   90.00
#
_symmetry.space_group_name_H-M   'P 1'
#
loop_
_entity.id
_entity.type
_entity.pdbx_description
1 polymer ?
#
loop_
_entity_poly.entity_id
_entity_poly.type
_entity_poly.pdbx_seq_one_letter_code
_entity_poly.pdbx_strand_id
1 'polypeptide(L)' 'MRLDAIALAIVIVFALLWLGVAITGMLSVVPFGVFGLVLIAVIFGLLAVVIHQRLNNAEDDHYDRTVDR' A
#
# COMPACT_ATOMS: atom_id res chain seq x y z
N MET A 1 -6.92 4.99 23.40
CA MET A 1 -6.58 5.20 21.98
C MET A 1 -7.37 6.41 21.50
N ARG A 2 -6.74 7.32 20.78
CA ARG A 2 -7.40 8.50 20.23
C ARG A 2 -8.35 8.04 19.08
N LEU A 3 -9.46 8.74 18.88
CA LEU A 3 -10.55 8.36 17.95
C LEU A 3 -10.09 8.28 16.49
N ASP A 4 -9.16 9.16 16.13
CA ASP A 4 -8.40 9.18 14.87
C ASP A 4 -7.70 7.85 14.57
N ALA A 5 -7.00 7.25 15.55
CA ALA A 5 -6.27 6.00 15.35
C ALA A 5 -7.22 4.82 15.09
N ILE A 6 -8.38 4.81 15.75
CA ILE A 6 -9.41 3.78 15.55
C ILE A 6 -10.06 3.93 14.17
N ALA A 7 -10.39 5.17 13.77
CA ALA A 7 -10.93 5.46 12.45
C ALA A 7 -9.94 5.05 11.33
N LEU A 8 -8.66 5.38 11.49
CA LEU A 8 -7.61 4.98 10.56
C LEU A 8 -7.50 3.45 10.46
N ALA A 9 -7.49 2.74 11.60
CA ALA A 9 -7.42 1.29 11.63
C ALA A 9 -8.61 0.64 10.89
N ILE A 10 -9.83 1.16 11.07
CA ILE A 10 -11.02 0.68 10.37
C ILE A 10 -10.88 0.89 8.86
N VAL A 11 -10.47 2.09 8.43
CA VAL A 11 -10.26 2.40 7.00
C VAL A 11 -9.24 1.46 6.37
N ILE A 12 -8.12 1.19 7.05
CA ILE A 12 -7.09 0.26 6.59
C ILE A 12 -7.67 -1.15 6.42
N VAL A 13 -8.43 -1.64 7.40
CA VAL A 13 -9.06 -2.97 7.33
C VAL A 13 -10.00 -3.07 6.14
N PHE A 14 -10.88 -2.09 5.93
CA PHE A 14 -11.79 -2.07 4.78
C PHE A 14 -11.05 -1.96 3.45
N ALA A 15 -9.99 -1.16 3.38
CA ALA A 15 -9.17 -1.04 2.19
C ALA A 15 -8.50 -2.38 1.84
N LEU A 16 -7.93 -3.08 2.84
CA LEU A 16 -7.32 -4.40 2.64
C LEU A 16 -8.34 -5.46 2.21
N LEU A 17 -9.53 -5.47 2.82
CA LEU A 17 -10.61 -6.39 2.44
C LEU A 17 -11.08 -6.13 1.01
N TRP A 18 -11.31 -4.86 0.65
CA TRP A 18 -11.71 -4.48 -0.70
C TRP A 18 -10.64 -4.89 -1.72
N LEU A 19 -9.36 -4.64 -1.41
CA LEU A 19 -8.24 -4.97 -2.28
C LEU A 19 -8.10 -6.48 -2.47
N GLY A 20 -8.32 -7.28 -1.42
CA GLY A 20 -8.38 -8.74 -1.51
C GLY A 20 -9.52 -9.25 -2.41
N VAL A 21 -10.72 -8.67 -2.28
CA VAL A 21 -11.89 -9.01 -3.13
C VAL A 21 -11.67 -8.58 -4.58
N ALA A 22 -11.12 -7.39 -4.82
CA ALA A 22 -10.81 -6.90 -6.15
C ALA A 22 -9.78 -7.81 -6.85
N ILE A 23 -8.71 -8.19 -6.15
CA ILE A 23 -7.70 -9.13 -6.67
C ILE A 23 -8.31 -10.48 -6.98
N THR A 24 -9.07 -11.07 -6.06
CA THR A 24 -9.70 -12.39 -6.29
C THR A 24 -10.73 -12.35 -7.40
N GLY A 25 -11.50 -11.27 -7.54
CA GLY A 25 -12.41 -11.04 -8.67
C GLY A 25 -11.67 -10.90 -10.02
N MET A 26 -10.54 -10.18 -10.05
CA MET A 26 -9.72 -10.09 -11.26
C MET A 26 -9.11 -11.44 -11.63
N LEU A 27 -8.70 -12.25 -10.64
CA LEU A 27 -8.17 -13.60 -10.87
C LEU A 27 -9.25 -14.61 -11.31
N SER A 28 -10.52 -14.43 -10.93
CA SER A 28 -11.60 -15.35 -11.28
C SER A 28 -12.25 -15.07 -12.63
N VAL A 29 -12.22 -13.82 -13.11
CA VAL A 29 -12.85 -13.40 -14.38
C VAL A 29 -11.90 -13.54 -15.58
N VAL A 30 -10.58 -13.57 -15.34
CA VAL A 30 -9.56 -13.56 -16.41
C VAL A 30 -9.06 -15.00 -16.70
N PRO A 31 -9.08 -15.49 -17.95
CA PRO A 31 -8.64 -16.85 -18.28
C PRO A 31 -7.10 -17.03 -18.26
N PHE A 32 -6.34 -16.11 -17.67
CA PHE A 32 -4.89 -15.98 -17.87
C PHE A 32 -4.05 -16.19 -16.59
N GLY A 33 -4.41 -17.14 -15.73
CA GLY A 33 -3.55 -17.72 -14.67
C GLY A 33 -2.32 -16.89 -14.24
N VAL A 34 -1.12 -17.37 -14.53
CA VAL A 34 0.17 -16.77 -14.13
C VAL A 34 0.35 -15.31 -14.57
N PHE A 35 -0.25 -14.87 -15.67
CA PHE A 35 -0.11 -13.47 -16.15
C PHE A 35 -0.83 -12.47 -15.24
N GLY A 36 -1.95 -12.85 -14.62
CA GLY A 36 -2.60 -12.01 -13.61
C GLY A 36 -1.71 -11.81 -12.37
N LEU A 37 -0.98 -12.86 -11.97
CA LEU A 37 -0.02 -12.79 -10.86
C LEU A 37 1.18 -11.88 -11.17
N VAL A 38 1.63 -11.85 -12.42
CA VAL A 38 2.70 -10.93 -12.86
C VAL A 38 2.27 -9.48 -12.67
N LEU A 39 1.06 -9.11 -13.09
CA LEU A 39 0.57 -7.73 -12.96
C LEU A 39 0.45 -7.32 -11.48
N ILE A 40 -0.07 -8.21 -10.63
CA ILE A 40 -0.15 -8.00 -9.17
C ILE A 40 1.26 -7.82 -8.59
N ALA A 41 2.19 -8.70 -8.95
CA ALA A 41 3.58 -8.63 -8.49
C ALA A 41 4.26 -7.31 -8.89
N VAL A 42 4.00 -6.80 -10.10
CA VAL A 42 4.51 -5.49 -10.55
C VAL A 42 3.94 -4.36 -9.69
N ILE A 43 2.62 -4.36 -9.41
CA ILE A 43 1.98 -3.33 -8.60
C ILE A 43 2.55 -3.32 -7.17
N PHE A 44 2.61 -4.49 -6.52
CA PHE A 44 3.18 -4.60 -5.18
C PHE A 44 4.67 -4.30 -5.15
N GLY A 45 5.43 -4.68 -6.19
CA GLY A 45 6.83 -4.34 -6.34
C GLY A 45 7.06 -2.83 -6.43
N LEU A 46 6.28 -2.12 -7.23
CA LEU A 46 6.33 -0.66 -7.32
C LEU A 46 5.98 -0.01 -5.98
N LEU A 47 4.95 -0.48 -5.29
CA LEU A 47 4.58 0.02 -3.98
C LEU A 47 5.71 -0.18 -2.96
N ALA A 48 6.34 -1.36 -2.94
CA ALA A 48 7.46 -1.65 -2.06
C ALA A 48 8.66 -0.73 -2.34
N VAL A 49 8.95 -0.46 -3.62
CA VAL A 49 10.00 0.50 -4.02
C VAL A 49 9.69 1.90 -3.51
N VAL A 50 8.45 2.39 -3.66
CA VAL A 50 8.05 3.71 -3.18
C VAL A 50 8.16 3.82 -1.66
N ILE A 51 7.69 2.80 -0.93
CA ILE A 51 7.82 2.76 0.55
C ILE A 51 9.29 2.78 0.95
N HIS A 52 10.13 1.98 0.29
CA HIS A 52 11.56 1.93 0.56
C HIS A 52 12.24 3.28 0.31
N GLN A 53 11.89 3.96 -0.78
CA GLN A 53 12.40 5.30 -1.08
C GLN A 53 11.98 6.30 -0.02
N ARG A 54 10.72 6.29 0.42
CA ARG A 54 10.24 7.19 1.48
C ARG A 54 10.94 6.96 2.81
N LEU A 55 11.09 5.71 3.23
CA LEU A 55 11.74 5.37 4.51
C LEU A 55 13.24 5.71 4.54
N ASN A 56 13.89 5.76 3.38
CA ASN A 56 15.33 6.06 3.27
C ASN A 56 15.60 7.46 2.68
N ASN A 57 14.59 8.34 2.60
CA ASN A 57 14.78 9.68 2.06
C ASN A 57 15.38 10.60 3.12
N ALA A 58 16.71 10.67 3.18
CA ALA A 58 17.46 11.48 4.13
C ALA A 58 17.15 12.99 4.03
N GLU A 59 16.70 13.46 2.87
CA GLU A 59 16.34 14.86 2.65
C GLU A 59 14.99 15.21 3.27
N ASP A 60 13.95 14.39 3.06
CA ASP A 60 12.65 14.54 3.77
C ASP A 60 12.84 14.45 5.28
N ASP A 61 13.63 13.48 5.74
CA ASP A 61 13.95 13.27 7.17
C ASP A 61 14.67 14.47 7.81
N HIS A 62 15.44 15.23 7.02
CA HIS A 62 16.11 16.43 7.49
C HIS A 62 15.08 17.54 7.79
N TYR A 63 14.17 17.81 6.86
CA TYR A 63 13.17 18.87 7.01
C TYR A 63 12.16 18.58 8.13
N ASP A 64 11.71 17.33 8.29
CA ASP A 64 10.84 16.92 9.40
C ASP A 64 11.49 17.14 10.78
N ARG A 65 12.83 17.07 10.87
CA ARG A 65 13.55 17.19 12.15
C ARG A 65 14.05 18.60 12.48
N THR A 66 14.26 19.45 11.48
CA THR A 66 14.82 20.81 11.68
C THR A 66 13.81 21.93 11.53
N VAL A 67 12.74 21.77 10.75
CA VAL A 67 11.79 22.86 10.44
C VAL A 67 10.58 22.86 11.38
N ASP A 68 10.16 21.69 11.88
CA ASP A 68 8.94 21.54 12.69
C ASP A 68 9.20 21.67 14.22
N ARG A 69 10.00 22.66 14.62
CA ARG A 69 10.19 23.06 16.03
C ARG A 69 9.66 24.46 16.32
#